data_AF-A0A1B8QWZ4-F1
#
_entry.id   AF-A0A1B8QWZ4-F1
#
_cell.length_a   1.000
_cell.length_b   1.000
_cell.length_c   1.000
_cell.angle_alpha   90.00
_cell.angle_beta   90.00
_cell.angle_gamma   90.00
#
_symmetry.space_group_name_H-M   'P 1'
#
loop_
_entity.id
_entity.type
_entity.pdbx_description
1 polymer ?
#
loop_
_entity_poly.entity_id
_entity_poly.type
_entity_poly.pdbx_seq_one_letter_code
_entity_poly.pdbx_strand_id
1 'polypeptide(L)' 'MKKAILIIINILTLSSCSIDQDDYLVRWWNGNIPTKLSDKEKNIQDICCEETKYLPENTEEEREKSNL' A
#
# COMPACT_ATOMS: atom_id res chain seq x y z
N MET A 1 -6.63 -35.44 17.78
CA MET A 1 -6.44 -35.43 16.30
C MET A 1 -7.29 -34.38 15.60
N LYS A 2 -8.63 -34.40 15.71
CA LYS A 2 -9.52 -33.41 15.06
C LYS A 2 -9.19 -31.93 15.36
N LYS A 3 -8.88 -31.61 16.63
CA LYS A 3 -8.52 -30.23 17.05
C LYS A 3 -7.21 -29.74 16.41
N ALA A 4 -6.20 -30.61 16.31
CA ALA A 4 -4.93 -30.27 15.67
C ALA A 4 -5.10 -30.02 14.16
N ILE A 5 -5.92 -30.83 13.49
CA ILE A 5 -6.26 -30.65 12.08
C ILE A 5 -6.97 -29.31 11.84
N LEU A 6 -7.92 -28.94 12.71
CA LEU A 6 -8.61 -27.65 12.64
C LEU A 6 -7.67 -26.44 12.85
N ILE A 7 -6.68 -26.58 13.73
CA ILE A 7 -5.66 -25.55 13.96
C ILE A 7 -4.77 -25.40 12.72
N ILE A 8 -4.32 -26.51 12.12
CA ILE A 8 -3.50 -26.49 10.90
C ILE A 8 -4.26 -25.85 9.74
N ILE A 9 -5.54 -26.20 9.54
CA ILE A 9 -6.39 -25.59 8.51
C ILE A 9 -6.52 -24.09 8.73
N ASN A 10 -6.74 -23.64 9.98
CA ASN A 10 -6.84 -22.22 10.30
C ASN A 10 -5.55 -21.45 9.98
N ILE A 11 -4.40 -21.99 10.36
CA ILE A 11 -3.09 -21.38 10.06
C ILE A 11 -2.89 -21.27 8.55
N LEU A 12 -3.20 -22.33 7.80
CA LEU A 12 -3.10 -22.33 6.35
C LEU A 12 -4.03 -21.29 5.73
N THR A 13 -5.30 -21.21 6.17
CA THR A 13 -6.26 -20.23 5.66
C THR A 13 -5.91 -18.78 5.98
N LEU A 14 -5.31 -18.52 7.15
CA LEU A 14 -4.85 -17.18 7.53
C LEU A 14 -3.55 -16.82 6.79
N SER A 15 -2.67 -17.79 6.54
CA SER A 15 -1.46 -17.60 5.74
C SER A 15 -1.73 -17.48 4.24
N SER A 16 -2.86 -17.99 3.75
CA SER A 16 -3.27 -17.93 2.35
C SER A 16 -4.06 -16.67 2.01
N CYS A 17 -4.02 -15.63 2.84
CA CYS A 17 -4.37 -14.29 2.39
C CYS A 17 -3.26 -13.85 1.43
N SER A 18 -3.36 -14.33 0.20
CA SER A 18 -2.46 -14.01 -0.89
C SER A 18 -2.64 -12.54 -1.22
N ILE A 19 -1.82 -11.71 -0.59
CA ILE A 19 -1.63 -10.34 -1.00
C ILE A 19 -1.02 -10.38 -2.40
N ASP A 20 -1.75 -9.84 -3.38
CA ASP A 20 -1.33 -9.83 -4.78
C ASP A 20 0.02 -9.11 -4.88
N GLN A 21 1.04 -9.76 -5.46
CA GLN A 21 2.36 -9.16 -5.61
C GLN A 21 2.32 -7.91 -6.49
N ASP A 22 1.32 -7.81 -7.38
CA ASP A 22 1.05 -6.64 -8.20
C ASP A 22 0.12 -5.62 -7.53
N ASP A 23 -0.28 -5.80 -6.27
CA ASP A 23 -0.99 -4.76 -5.53
C ASP A 23 -0.09 -3.53 -5.34
N TYR A 24 -0.69 -2.33 -5.42
CA TYR A 24 0.01 -1.06 -5.26
C TYR A 24 0.81 -0.99 -3.96
N LEU A 25 0.20 -1.41 -2.84
CA LEU A 25 0.79 -1.31 -1.51
C LEU A 25 2.00 -2.24 -1.39
N VAL A 26 1.95 -3.40 -2.04
CA VAL A 26 3.02 -4.41 -2.01
C VAL A 26 4.20 -3.95 -2.83
N ARG A 27 3.92 -3.42 -4.03
CA ARG A 27 4.92 -2.79 -4.90
C ARG A 27 5.59 -1.61 -4.20
N TRP A 28 4.81 -0.73 -3.59
CA TRP A 28 5.30 0.40 -2.79
C TRP A 28 6.17 -0.06 -1.60
N TRP A 29 5.70 -1.03 -0.82
CA TRP A 29 6.41 -1.56 0.35
C TRP A 29 7.75 -2.22 -0.02
N ASN A 30 7.81 -2.88 -1.17
CA ASN A 30 9.03 -3.49 -1.69
C ASN A 30 9.97 -2.49 -2.40
N GLY A 31 9.65 -1.19 -2.39
CA GLY A 31 10.44 -0.16 -3.09
C GLY A 31 10.34 -0.24 -4.62
N ASN A 32 9.44 -1.08 -5.15
CA ASN A 32 9.16 -1.19 -6.57
C ASN A 32 8.10 -0.16 -6.96
N ILE A 33 8.47 1.12 -6.88
CA ILE A 33 7.55 2.22 -7.20
C ILE A 33 7.10 2.06 -8.66
N PRO A 34 5.79 1.89 -8.93
CA PRO A 34 5.32 1.63 -10.28
C PRO A 34 5.59 2.84 -11.16
N THR A 35 6.36 2.66 -12.24
CA THR A 35 6.49 3.69 -13.29
C THR A 35 5.19 3.86 -14.09
N LYS A 36 4.26 2.90 -13.98
CA LYS A 36 2.94 2.93 -14.59
C LYS A 36 1.89 2.59 -13.55
N LEU A 37 0.98 3.53 -13.34
CA LEU A 37 -0.24 3.33 -12.56
C LEU A 37 -1.34 2.76 -13.45
N SER A 38 -2.11 1.83 -12.90
CA SER A 38 -3.42 1.43 -13.42
C SER A 38 -4.41 2.59 -13.37
N ASP A 39 -5.50 2.49 -14.13
CA ASP A 39 -6.49 3.56 -14.19
C ASP A 39 -7.19 3.80 -12.85
N LYS A 40 -7.33 2.75 -12.02
CA LYS A 40 -7.86 2.85 -10.66
C LYS A 40 -6.92 3.63 -9.74
N GLU A 41 -5.62 3.34 -9.81
CA GLU A 41 -4.61 4.02 -9.00
C GLU A 41 -4.47 5.50 -9.40
N LYS A 42 -4.53 5.80 -10.70
CA LYS A 42 -4.57 7.19 -11.19
C LYS A 42 -5.76 7.96 -10.65
N ASN A 43 -6.95 7.37 -10.68
CA ASN A 43 -8.15 8.02 -10.16
C ASN A 43 -8.01 8.32 -8.65
N ILE A 44 -7.48 7.37 -7.86
CA ILE A 44 -7.20 7.61 -6.44
C ILE A 44 -6.16 8.73 -6.26
N GLN A 45 -5.09 8.73 -7.06
CA GLN A 45 -4.08 9.78 -7.04
C GLN A 45 -4.69 11.16 -7.34
N ASP A 46 -5.54 11.25 -8.36
CA ASP A 46 -6.20 12.50 -8.75
C ASP A 46 -7.12 13.03 -7.63
N ILE A 47 -7.91 12.14 -7.00
CA ILE A 47 -8.74 12.49 -5.84
C ILE A 47 -7.88 13.00 -4.69
N CYS A 48 -6.81 12.28 -4.32
CA CYS A 48 -5.90 12.72 -3.27
C CYS A 48 -5.27 14.08 -3.60
N CYS A 49 -4.90 14.32 -4.85
CA CYS A 49 -4.30 15.58 -5.29
C CYS A 49 -5.31 16.74 -5.15
N GLU A 50 -6.56 16.56 -5.59
CA GLU A 50 -7.59 17.60 -5.46
C GLU A 50 -7.99 17.88 -4.00
N GLU A 51 -8.10 16.84 -3.15
CA GLU A 51 -8.39 17.00 -1.72
C GLU A 51 -7.25 17.71 -0.98
N THR A 52 -6.00 17.45 -1.38
CA THR A 52 -4.81 18.02 -0.72
C THR A 52 -4.37 19.37 -1.31
N LYS A 53 -4.97 19.80 -2.43
CA LYS A 53 -4.63 21.05 -3.14
C LYS A 53 -4.74 22.31 -2.29
N TYR A 54 -5.60 22.29 -1.29
CA TYR A 54 -5.82 23.42 -0.38
C TYR A 54 -5.07 23.26 0.95
N LEU A 55 -4.38 22.15 1.16
CA LEU A 55 -3.50 22.00 2.31
C LEU A 55 -2.29 22.94 2.14
N PRO A 56 -1.81 23.54 3.24
CA PRO A 56 -0.59 24.33 3.19
C PRO A 56 0.54 23.46 2.67
N GLU A 57 1.32 23.99 1.71
CA GLU A 57 2.54 23.32 1.30
C GLU A 57 3.47 23.19 2.50
N ASN A 58 4.15 22.03 2.59
CA ASN A 58 5.22 21.85 3.55
C ASN A 58 6.22 22.98 3.40
N THR A 59 6.66 23.50 4.54
CA THR A 59 7.73 24.48 4.60
C THR A 59 9.03 23.88 4.04
N GLU A 60 9.96 24.74 3.60
CA GLU A 60 11.25 24.30 3.05
C GLU A 60 12.02 23.43 4.06
N GLU A 61 11.93 23.76 5.35
CA GLU A 61 12.52 22.97 6.46
C GLU A 61 11.89 21.57 6.59
N GLU A 62 10.55 21.46 6.46
CA GLU A 62 9.86 20.17 6.49
C GLU A 62 10.19 19.31 5.26
N ARG A 63 10.36 19.94 4.08
CA ARG A 63 10.79 19.27 2.85
C ARG A 63 12.22 18.74 2.99
N GLU A 64 13.16 19.53 3.51
CA GLU A 64 14.55 19.09 3.73
C GLU A 64 14.64 17.90 4.69
N LYS A 65 13.88 17.92 5.80
CA LYS A 65 13.81 16.78 6.74
C LYS A 65 13.26 15.50 6.11
N SER A 66 12.34 15.61 5.16
CA SER A 66 11.75 14.44 4.48
C SER A 66 12.66 13.82 3.42
N ASN A 67 13.67 14.57 2.97
CA ASN A 67 14.66 14.13 1.98
C ASN A 67 15.95 13.56 2.62
N LEU A 68 16.03 13.53 3.96
CA LEU A 68 17.10 12.97 4.78
C LEU A 68 16.73 11.58 5.32
#